data_AF-A0A4V2D2A8-F1
#
_entry.id   AF-A0A4V2D2A8-F1
#
_cell.length_a   1.000
_cell.length_b   1.000
_cell.length_c   1.000
_cell.angle_alpha   90.00
_cell.angle_beta   90.00
_cell.angle_gamma   90.00
#
_symmetry.space_group_name_H-M   'P 1'
#
loop_
_entity.id
_entity.type
_entity.pdbx_description
1 polymer ?
#
loop_
_entity_poly.entity_id
_entity_poly.type
_entity_poly.pdbx_seq_one_letter_code
_entity_poly.pdbx_strand_id
1 'polypeptide(L)'
;MLTADDLTFRCFSSDVVIDDGAHEVHLRTPGLPVVDFVLMLVQMCREVASSGESVVESSQTQDSMTAVRVGSMVELSYSFSPVISKVSLCDLKEAPTGALRSALEVLLSAHGDLRFNSYLVRLADLVRSG
;
A
#
# COMPACT_ATOMS: atom_id res chain seq x y z
N MET A 1 26.80 4.07 -5.63
CA MET A 1 25.79 5.12 -5.42
C MET A 1 24.50 4.55 -5.96
N LEU A 2 23.52 4.27 -5.10
CA LEU A 2 22.25 3.65 -5.50
C LEU A 2 21.37 4.72 -6.15
N THR A 3 20.91 4.47 -7.36
CA THR A 3 19.97 5.27 -8.13
C THR A 3 18.54 4.85 -7.84
N ALA A 4 17.55 5.65 -8.23
CA ALA A 4 16.13 5.29 -8.06
C ALA A 4 15.80 3.93 -8.73
N ASP A 5 16.49 3.60 -9.83
CA ASP A 5 16.36 2.31 -10.52
C ASP A 5 16.89 1.11 -9.71
N ASP A 6 17.82 1.34 -8.77
CA ASP A 6 18.32 0.29 -7.87
C ASP A 6 17.35 0.01 -6.70
N LEU A 7 16.34 0.88 -6.51
CA LEU A 7 15.25 0.72 -5.54
C LEU A 7 13.93 0.32 -6.23
N THR A 8 13.83 0.49 -7.55
CA THR A 8 12.77 -0.11 -8.35
C THR A 8 12.98 -1.62 -8.35
N PHE A 9 12.30 -2.33 -7.45
CA PHE A 9 12.25 -3.79 -7.43
C PHE A 9 11.50 -4.31 -8.67
N ARG A 10 12.16 -4.28 -9.85
CA ARG A 10 11.64 -4.81 -11.13
C ARG A 10 11.44 -6.33 -11.12
N CYS A 11 11.74 -7.00 -10.01
CA CYS A 11 11.62 -8.44 -9.84
C CYS A 11 10.21 -8.90 -9.41
N PHE A 12 9.30 -7.99 -9.06
CA PHE A 12 7.98 -8.35 -8.55
C PHE A 12 6.89 -7.64 -9.36
N SER A 13 6.41 -8.32 -10.41
CA SER A 13 5.08 -8.07 -10.98
C SER A 13 4.08 -8.87 -10.15
N SER A 14 3.67 -8.34 -9.01
CA SER A 14 2.55 -8.92 -8.26
C SER A 14 1.34 -8.02 -8.44
N ASP A 15 0.26 -8.59 -8.95
CA ASP A 15 -1.03 -7.91 -8.96
C ASP A 15 -1.45 -7.67 -7.50
N VAL A 16 -1.73 -6.42 -7.14
CA VAL A 16 -2.25 -6.08 -5.81
C VAL A 16 -3.77 -6.25 -5.85
N VAL A 17 -4.29 -7.03 -4.91
CA VAL A 17 -5.73 -7.19 -4.70
C VAL A 17 -6.08 -6.55 -3.37
N ILE A 18 -7.02 -5.60 -3.41
CA ILE A 18 -7.64 -5.02 -2.22
C ILE A 18 -8.93 -5.80 -2.00
N ASP A 19 -8.94 -6.62 -0.95
CA ASP A 19 -10.12 -7.36 -0.51
C ASP A 19 -10.74 -6.62 0.68
N ASP A 20 -11.96 -6.12 0.51
CA ASP A 20 -12.72 -5.45 1.58
C ASP A 20 -13.70 -6.39 2.32
N GLY A 21 -13.64 -7.70 2.02
CA GLY A 21 -14.53 -8.75 2.53
C GLY A 21 -15.83 -8.93 1.72
N ALA A 22 -16.16 -7.99 0.83
CA ALA A 22 -17.31 -8.05 -0.07
C ALA A 22 -16.89 -8.03 -1.55
N HIS A 23 -15.74 -7.43 -1.86
CA HIS A 23 -15.23 -7.19 -3.20
C HIS A 23 -13.72 -7.40 -3.25
N GLU A 24 -13.27 -8.03 -4.32
CA GLU A 24 -11.86 -8.05 -4.71
C GLU A 24 -11.62 -6.95 -5.75
N VAL A 25 -10.89 -5.91 -5.36
CA VAL A 25 -10.52 -4.79 -6.23
C VAL A 25 -9.09 -4.97 -6.70
N HIS A 26 -8.93 -5.24 -8.00
CA HIS A 26 -7.62 -5.50 -8.60
C HIS A 26 -6.94 -4.20 -9.03
N LEU A 27 -5.84 -3.86 -8.39
CA LEU A 27 -4.92 -2.83 -8.86
C LEU A 27 -3.97 -3.45 -9.88
N ARG A 28 -4.34 -3.36 -11.16
CA ARG A 28 -3.53 -3.83 -12.28
C ARG A 28 -2.53 -2.75 -12.68
N THR A 29 -1.51 -2.55 -11.85
CA THR A 29 -0.41 -1.62 -12.15
C THR A 29 0.85 -2.44 -12.45
N PRO A 30 1.15 -2.71 -13.74
CA PRO A 30 2.35 -3.45 -14.10
C PRO A 30 3.60 -2.74 -13.57
N GLY A 31 4.31 -3.38 -12.64
CA GLY A 31 5.57 -2.87 -12.13
C GLY A 31 5.45 -1.85 -10.98
N LEU A 32 4.28 -1.66 -10.37
CA LEU A 32 4.20 -0.95 -9.08
C LEU A 32 4.99 -1.75 -8.04
N PRO A 33 6.09 -1.20 -7.49
CA PRO A 33 6.78 -1.86 -6.40
C PRO A 33 5.81 -1.97 -5.21
N VAL A 34 5.67 -3.18 -4.65
CA VAL A 34 4.80 -3.39 -3.46
C VAL A 34 5.17 -2.44 -2.31
N VAL A 35 6.44 -2.03 -2.25
CA VAL A 35 6.92 -0.99 -1.33
C VAL A 35 6.25 0.37 -1.56
N ASP A 36 6.13 0.81 -2.81
CA ASP A 36 5.48 2.09 -3.13
C ASP A 36 4.00 2.04 -2.75
N PHE A 37 3.33 0.91 -3.00
CA PHE A 37 1.95 0.70 -2.54
C PHE A 37 1.84 0.80 -1.01
N VAL A 38 2.74 0.16 -0.26
CA VAL A 38 2.78 0.27 1.22
C VAL A 38 2.99 1.71 1.66
N LEU A 39 3.90 2.45 1.02
CA LEU A 39 4.15 3.87 1.35
C LEU A 39 2.94 4.75 1.04
N MET A 40 2.24 4.50 -0.06
CA MET A 40 0.98 5.17 -0.39
C MET A 40 -0.08 4.91 0.70
N LEU A 41 -0.22 3.67 1.18
CA LEU A 41 -1.15 3.36 2.28
C LEU A 41 -0.77 4.07 3.58
N VAL A 42 0.53 4.12 3.94
CA VAL A 42 0.99 4.86 5.13
C VAL A 42 0.63 6.34 5.02
N GLN A 43 0.88 6.96 3.86
CA GLN A 43 0.56 8.36 3.64
C GLN A 43 -0.95 8.60 3.75
N MET A 44 -1.76 7.74 3.12
CA MET A 44 -3.21 7.80 3.21
C MET A 44 -3.72 7.72 4.65
N CYS A 45 -3.18 6.80 5.45
CA CYS A 45 -3.55 6.67 6.86
C CYS A 45 -3.30 7.95 7.65
N ARG A 46 -2.14 8.58 7.43
CA ARG A 46 -1.74 9.83 8.10
C ARG A 46 -2.65 11.00 7.73
N GLU A 47 -2.98 11.12 6.44
CA GLU A 47 -3.86 12.18 5.94
C GLU A 47 -5.30 11.97 6.45
N VAL A 48 -5.87 10.78 6.30
CA VAL A 48 -7.20 10.47 6.85
C VAL A 48 -7.28 10.71 8.37
N ALA A 49 -6.21 10.41 9.11
CA ALA A 49 -6.16 10.68 10.55
C ALA A 49 -6.12 12.18 10.89
N SER A 50 -5.52 13.02 10.03
CA SER A 50 -5.28 14.45 10.30
C SER A 50 -6.32 15.38 9.69
N SER A 51 -6.70 15.18 8.43
CA SER A 51 -7.67 16.00 7.68
C SER A 51 -9.02 15.31 7.50
N GLY A 52 -9.10 14.00 7.71
CA GLY A 52 -10.32 13.22 7.44
C GLY A 52 -10.48 12.77 6.00
N GLU A 53 -9.56 13.14 5.10
CA GLU A 53 -9.57 12.71 3.71
C GLU A 53 -8.15 12.59 3.14
N SER A 54 -7.98 11.75 2.12
CA SER A 54 -6.71 11.57 1.43
C SER A 54 -6.94 11.13 -0.01
N VAL A 55 -6.04 11.53 -0.90
CA VAL A 55 -5.94 10.99 -2.26
C VAL A 55 -4.48 10.61 -2.49
N VAL A 56 -4.25 9.36 -2.84
CA VAL A 56 -2.93 8.85 -3.22
C VAL A 56 -2.97 8.35 -4.65
N GLU A 57 -1.89 8.57 -5.39
CA GLU A 57 -1.79 8.26 -6.82
C GLU A 57 -0.50 7.51 -7.13
N SER A 58 -0.60 6.48 -7.97
CA SER A 58 0.54 5.81 -8.59
C SER A 58 1.10 6.66 -9.73
N SER A 59 2.36 7.05 -9.63
CA SER A 59 3.02 7.87 -10.66
C SER A 59 3.12 7.18 -12.03
N GLN A 60 3.11 5.84 -12.07
CA GLN A 60 3.29 5.08 -13.31
C GLN A 60 2.00 4.95 -14.13
N THR A 61 0.85 4.74 -13.47
CA THR A 61 -0.44 4.52 -14.16
C THR A 61 -1.44 5.65 -13.97
N GLN A 62 -1.14 6.59 -13.07
CA GLN A 62 -2.11 7.61 -12.64
C GLN A 62 -3.36 7.00 -11.98
N ASP A 63 -3.27 5.73 -11.55
CA ASP A 63 -4.30 5.09 -10.74
C ASP A 63 -4.32 5.76 -9.38
N SER A 64 -5.50 6.15 -8.92
CA SER A 64 -5.67 6.82 -7.64
C SER A 64 -6.67 6.11 -6.76
N MET A 65 -6.43 6.25 -5.46
CA MET A 65 -7.31 5.79 -4.40
C MET A 65 -7.63 6.98 -3.50
N THR A 66 -8.92 7.23 -3.32
CA THR A 66 -9.45 8.29 -2.47
C THR A 66 -10.03 7.67 -1.22
N ALA A 67 -9.71 8.24 -0.06
CA ALA A 67 -10.23 7.84 1.23
C ALA A 67 -10.92 9.01 1.91
N VAL A 68 -12.16 8.83 2.35
CA VAL A 68 -12.94 9.86 3.06
C VAL A 68 -13.50 9.29 4.35
N ARG A 69 -13.21 9.95 5.48
CA ARG A 69 -13.69 9.55 6.79
C ARG A 69 -15.16 9.94 6.97
N VAL A 70 -15.99 8.95 7.24
CA VAL A 70 -17.42 9.12 7.55
C VAL A 70 -17.67 8.55 8.96
N GLY A 71 -17.54 9.40 9.97
CA GLY A 71 -17.65 8.99 11.38
C GLY A 71 -16.51 8.06 11.82
N SER A 72 -16.85 6.80 12.14
CA SER A 72 -15.90 5.74 12.51
C SER A 72 -15.44 4.88 11.32
N MET A 73 -16.01 5.11 10.15
CA MET A 73 -15.71 4.38 8.92
C MET A 73 -14.91 5.27 7.97
N VAL A 74 -14.28 4.64 6.99
CA VAL A 74 -13.64 5.29 5.86
C VAL A 74 -14.20 4.68 4.58
N GLU A 75 -14.67 5.55 3.69
CA GLU A 75 -15.07 5.16 2.34
C GLU A 75 -13.87 5.26 1.42
N LEU A 76 -13.53 4.15 0.76
CA LEU A 76 -12.48 4.07 -0.24
C LEU A 76 -13.12 4.04 -1.62
N SER A 77 -12.65 4.88 -2.53
CA SER A 77 -13.00 4.85 -3.94
C SER A 77 -11.75 4.83 -4.80
N TYR A 78 -11.89 4.31 -6.01
CA TYR A 78 -10.77 3.96 -6.89
C TYR A 78 -11.00 4.54 -8.28
N SER A 79 -9.99 5.14 -8.91
CA SER A 79 -10.14 5.65 -10.29
C SER A 79 -10.33 4.54 -11.33
N PHE A 80 -9.95 3.31 -10.97
CA PHE A 80 -9.93 2.13 -11.84
C PHE A 80 -11.02 1.10 -11.50
N SER A 81 -11.92 1.41 -10.57
CA SER A 81 -13.04 0.53 -10.18
C SER A 81 -14.27 1.34 -9.76
N PRO A 82 -15.48 0.94 -10.15
CA PRO A 82 -16.71 1.60 -9.69
C PRO A 82 -17.10 1.23 -8.25
N VAL A 83 -16.35 0.32 -7.60
CA VAL A 83 -16.61 -0.13 -6.23
C VAL A 83 -16.30 0.98 -5.23
N ILE A 84 -17.14 1.10 -4.20
CA ILE A 84 -16.85 1.91 -3.01
C ILE A 84 -16.77 0.95 -1.83
N SER A 85 -15.57 0.84 -1.25
CA SER A 85 -15.32 -0.02 -0.10
C SER A 85 -15.53 0.75 1.19
N LYS A 86 -16.10 0.12 2.20
CA LYS A 86 -16.29 0.74 3.53
C LYS A 86 -15.52 -0.04 4.56
N VAL A 87 -14.45 0.56 5.07
CA VAL A 87 -13.56 -0.06 6.05
C VAL A 87 -13.63 0.70 7.36
N SER A 88 -13.36 0.03 8.48
CA SER A 88 -13.21 0.75 9.74
C SER A 88 -11.93 1.58 9.74
N LEU A 89 -11.88 2.65 10.54
CA LEU A 89 -10.64 3.39 10.73
C LEU A 89 -9.52 2.52 11.33
N CYS A 90 -9.87 1.45 12.06
CA CYS A 90 -8.90 0.50 12.59
C CYS A 90 -8.29 -0.35 11.47
N ASP A 91 -9.13 -0.91 10.60
CA ASP A 91 -8.67 -1.75 9.49
C ASP A 91 -7.80 -0.95 8.52
N LEU A 92 -8.17 0.32 8.26
CA LEU A 92 -7.34 1.20 7.44
C LEU A 92 -5.94 1.39 8.05
N LYS A 93 -5.85 1.60 9.37
CA LYS A 93 -4.55 1.76 10.06
C LYS A 93 -3.70 0.49 10.05
N GLU A 94 -4.33 -0.68 10.04
CA GLU A 94 -3.61 -1.96 10.00
C GLU A 94 -3.20 -2.36 8.58
N ALA A 95 -3.87 -1.82 7.55
CA ALA A 95 -3.63 -2.16 6.15
C ALA A 95 -2.17 -2.05 5.68
N PRO A 96 -1.41 -0.98 6.01
CA PRO A 96 0.01 -0.91 5.64
C PRO A 96 0.85 -2.04 6.26
N THR A 97 0.54 -2.43 7.50
CA THR A 97 1.23 -3.54 8.18
C THR A 97 0.91 -4.87 7.52
N GLY A 98 -0.36 -5.11 7.20
CA GLY A 98 -0.79 -6.31 6.48
C GLY A 98 -0.13 -6.43 5.11
N ALA A 99 -0.17 -5.35 4.32
CA ALA A 99 0.45 -5.29 2.99
C ALA A 99 1.97 -5.53 3.05
N LEU A 100 2.68 -4.87 3.99
CA LEU A 100 4.12 -5.06 4.15
C LEU A 100 4.47 -6.49 4.56
N ARG A 101 3.73 -7.09 5.49
CA ARG A 101 3.97 -8.47 5.92
C ARG A 101 3.85 -9.44 4.74
N SER A 102 2.75 -9.37 3.99
CA SER A 102 2.54 -10.22 2.81
C SER A 102 3.64 -10.02 1.76
N ALA A 103 4.07 -8.77 1.54
CA ALA A 103 5.18 -8.46 0.64
C ALA A 103 6.48 -9.11 1.09
N LEU A 104 6.85 -8.95 2.37
CA LEU A 104 8.07 -9.51 2.93
C LEU A 104 8.06 -11.04 2.92
N GLU A 105 6.91 -11.68 3.17
CA GLU A 105 6.79 -13.14 3.08
C GLU A 105 7.15 -13.66 1.68
N VAL A 106 6.60 -13.04 0.63
CA VAL A 106 6.94 -13.38 -0.76
C VAL A 106 8.41 -13.08 -1.06
N LEU A 107 8.87 -11.86 -0.75
CA LEU A 107 10.24 -11.40 -1.00
C LEU A 107 11.28 -12.32 -0.35
N LEU A 108 11.12 -12.63 0.93
CA LEU A 108 12.07 -13.42 1.70
C LEU A 108 12.01 -14.91 1.37
N SER A 109 10.86 -15.41 0.91
CA SER A 109 10.76 -16.79 0.41
C SER A 109 11.57 -17.00 -0.88
N ALA A 110 11.61 -16.00 -1.76
CA ALA A 110 12.40 -16.02 -2.99
C ALA A 110 13.88 -15.68 -2.74
N HIS A 111 14.16 -14.72 -1.86
CA HIS A 111 15.48 -14.15 -1.60
C HIS A 111 15.71 -13.93 -0.10
N GLY A 112 16.03 -14.99 0.63
CA GLY A 112 16.18 -14.95 2.09
C GLY A 112 17.31 -14.06 2.60
N ASP A 113 18.27 -13.70 1.76
CA ASP A 113 19.35 -12.75 2.04
C ASP A 113 18.84 -11.31 2.22
N LEU A 114 17.70 -10.95 1.60
CA LEU A 114 17.07 -9.64 1.75
C LEU A 114 16.61 -9.34 3.18
N ARG A 115 16.56 -10.34 4.07
CA ARG A 115 16.24 -10.12 5.50
C ARG A 115 17.18 -9.13 6.21
N PHE A 116 18.37 -8.94 5.66
CA PHE A 116 19.37 -8.01 6.18
C PHE A 116 19.40 -6.66 5.43
N ASN A 117 18.50 -6.46 4.47
CA ASN A 117 18.44 -5.23 3.70
C ASN A 117 17.97 -4.08 4.60
N SER A 118 18.84 -3.08 4.81
CA SER A 118 18.58 -1.96 5.71
C SER A 118 17.39 -1.09 5.27
N TYR A 119 17.07 -1.06 3.98
CA TYR A 119 15.92 -0.31 3.48
C TYR A 119 14.61 -1.01 3.87
N LEU A 120 14.52 -2.34 3.71
CA LEU A 120 13.35 -3.12 4.13
C LEU A 120 13.13 -3.06 5.65
N VAL A 121 14.21 -3.06 6.44
CA VAL A 121 14.13 -2.89 7.90
C VAL A 121 13.56 -1.51 8.25
N ARG A 122 14.06 -0.43 7.64
CA ARG A 122 13.57 0.93 7.88
C ARG A 122 12.12 1.12 7.44
N LEU A 123 11.70 0.46 6.36
CA LEU A 123 10.31 0.47 5.90
C LEU A 123 9.38 -0.16 6.96
N ALA A 124 9.79 -1.28 7.57
CA ALA A 124 9.05 -1.89 8.66
C ALA A 124 8.94 -0.97 9.89
N ASP A 125 10.00 -0.25 10.23
CA ASP A 125 9.97 0.73 11.31
C ASP A 125 9.03 1.91 10.99
N LEU A 126 9.04 2.40 9.75
CA LEU A 126 8.15 3.46 9.29
C LEU A 126 6.68 3.05 9.41
N VAL A 127 6.32 1.86 8.93
CA VAL A 127 4.95 1.32 8.98
C VAL A 127 4.47 1.15 10.42
N ARG A 128 5.35 0.79 11.36
CA ARG A 128 4.99 0.68 12.79
C ARG A 128 4.80 2.03 13.49
N SER A 129 5.35 3.10 12.92
CA SER A 129 5.36 4.44 13.51
C SER A 129 4.30 5.40 12.93
N GLY A 130 3.67 5.02 11.81
CA GLY A 130 2.55 5.74 11.19
C GLY A 130 1.21 5.28 11.72
#